data_AF-X1D395-F1
#
_entry.id   AF-X1D395-F1
#
_cell.length_a   1.000
_cell.length_b   1.000
_cell.length_c   1.000
_cell.angle_alpha   90.00
_cell.angle_beta   90.00
_cell.angle_gamma   90.00
#
_symmetry.space_group_name_H-M   'P 1'
#
loop_
_entity.id
_entity.type
_entity.pdbx_description
1 polymer ?
#
loop_
_entity_poly.entity_id
_entity_poly.type
_entity_poly.pdbx_seq_one_letter_code
_entity_poly.pdbx_strand_id
1 'polypeptide(L)'
;MYAVQKVDLNSDEMRGWSWLGFTPCEQVHHHVLELDQFEPRLAPLYDRLKSRGRIPESAQIIPLYEADADEVIRLHLAQLGGDPSTLAERIRGEGPESFSPRYSRILLVDGRVVGFILAHRASRDVAHVDADVVDPTLRGGWANIWLKLEATRGALNLGIKKFVFTTFDHYTDT
;
A
#
# COMPACT_ATOMS: atom_id res chain seq x y z
N MET A 1 -26.01 8.75 -15.92
CA MET A 1 -25.83 7.83 -14.77
C MET A 1 -24.83 6.79 -15.21
N TYR A 2 -23.66 6.72 -14.57
CA TYR A 2 -22.66 5.69 -14.85
C TYR A 2 -22.85 4.57 -13.82
N ALA A 3 -22.87 3.32 -14.27
CA ALA A 3 -22.88 2.15 -13.39
C ALA A 3 -21.54 1.42 -13.54
N VAL A 4 -20.93 1.06 -12.42
CA VAL A 4 -19.67 0.31 -12.36
C VAL A 4 -19.89 -0.85 -11.40
N GLN A 5 -19.56 -2.06 -11.83
CA GLN A 5 -19.69 -3.28 -11.04
C GLN A 5 -18.47 -4.17 -11.28
N LYS A 6 -17.88 -4.68 -10.20
CA LYS A 6 -16.84 -5.72 -10.30
C LYS A 6 -17.51 -7.04 -10.65
N VAL A 7 -17.05 -7.65 -11.74
CA VAL A 7 -17.51 -8.97 -12.21
C VAL A 7 -16.30 -9.80 -12.61
N ASP A 8 -16.37 -11.11 -12.42
CA ASP A 8 -15.35 -12.01 -12.96
C ASP A 8 -15.44 -11.98 -14.49
N LEU A 9 -14.30 -11.80 -15.17
CA LEU A 9 -14.21 -11.66 -16.62
C LEU A 9 -14.82 -12.85 -17.38
N ASN A 10 -14.86 -14.04 -16.79
CA ASN A 10 -15.36 -15.26 -17.43
C ASN A 10 -16.78 -15.67 -16.96
N SER A 11 -17.46 -14.81 -16.22
CA SER A 11 -18.77 -15.10 -15.63
C SER A 11 -19.96 -14.91 -16.59
N ASP A 12 -21.12 -15.43 -16.22
CA ASP A 12 -22.40 -15.14 -16.90
C ASP A 12 -22.82 -13.68 -16.68
N GLU A 13 -22.49 -13.12 -15.52
CA GLU A 13 -22.72 -11.72 -15.19
C GLU A 13 -22.01 -10.80 -16.18
N MET A 14 -20.73 -11.06 -16.50
CA MET A 14 -19.98 -10.26 -17.47
C MET A 14 -20.63 -10.27 -18.87
N ARG A 15 -21.18 -11.41 -19.28
CA ARG A 15 -21.95 -11.52 -20.53
C ARG A 15 -23.24 -10.71 -20.47
N GLY A 16 -23.95 -10.74 -19.35
CA GLY A 16 -25.14 -9.92 -19.11
C GLY A 16 -24.84 -8.42 -19.20
N TRP A 17 -23.77 -7.94 -18.55
CA TRP A 17 -23.32 -6.55 -18.66
C TRP A 17 -22.95 -6.17 -20.10
N SER A 18 -22.26 -7.07 -20.80
CA SER A 18 -21.89 -6.86 -22.22
C SER A 18 -23.13 -6.74 -23.12
N TRP A 19 -24.17 -7.54 -22.89
CA TRP A 19 -25.45 -7.44 -23.61
C TRP A 19 -26.19 -6.12 -23.36
N LEU A 20 -26.01 -5.52 -22.18
CA LEU A 20 -26.54 -4.20 -21.87
C LEU A 20 -25.69 -3.05 -22.46
N GLY A 21 -24.64 -3.37 -23.22
CA GLY A 21 -23.77 -2.39 -23.89
C GLY A 21 -22.64 -1.85 -23.02
N PHE A 22 -22.38 -2.46 -21.86
CA PHE A 22 -21.22 -2.10 -21.04
C PHE A 22 -19.97 -2.80 -21.57
N THR A 23 -18.84 -2.10 -21.52
CA THR A 23 -17.52 -2.65 -21.87
C THR A 23 -16.64 -2.69 -20.63
N PRO A 24 -15.81 -3.73 -20.45
CA PRO A 24 -14.85 -3.76 -19.35
C PRO A 24 -13.86 -2.59 -19.48
N CYS A 25 -13.64 -1.87 -18.39
CA CYS A 25 -12.78 -0.68 -18.37
C CYS A 25 -11.45 -0.90 -17.64
N GLU A 26 -11.38 -1.85 -16.70
CA GLU A 26 -10.20 -2.08 -15.88
C GLU A 26 -10.19 -3.52 -15.34
N GLN A 27 -9.02 -4.14 -15.20
CA GLN A 27 -8.86 -5.39 -14.44
C GLN A 27 -8.36 -5.09 -13.03
N VAL A 28 -8.91 -5.85 -12.08
CA VAL A 28 -8.64 -5.72 -10.67
C VAL A 28 -8.13 -7.06 -10.17
N HIS A 29 -6.89 -7.10 -9.70
CA HIS A 29 -6.28 -8.33 -9.20
C HIS A 29 -6.27 -8.31 -7.67
N HIS A 30 -6.77 -9.39 -7.08
CA HIS A 30 -6.77 -9.58 -5.64
C HIS A 30 -5.64 -10.53 -5.24
N HIS A 31 -4.77 -10.05 -4.36
CA HIS A 31 -3.60 -10.79 -3.91
C HIS A 31 -3.71 -11.10 -2.43
N VAL A 32 -3.30 -12.31 -2.07
CA VAL A 32 -3.12 -12.73 -0.67
C VAL A 32 -1.69 -13.23 -0.55
N LEU A 33 -0.91 -12.62 0.33
CA LEU A 33 0.47 -13.02 0.54
C LEU A 33 0.76 -13.34 2.00
N GLU A 34 1.46 -14.45 2.21
CA GLU A 34 1.95 -14.89 3.53
C GLU A 34 3.19 -14.09 3.91
N LEU A 35 3.16 -13.44 5.08
CA LEU A 35 4.22 -12.52 5.52
C LEU A 35 5.53 -13.22 5.88
N ASP A 36 5.47 -14.49 6.28
CA ASP A 36 6.66 -15.29 6.57
C ASP A 36 7.56 -15.52 5.35
N GLN A 37 7.03 -15.30 4.14
CA GLN A 37 7.78 -15.41 2.88
C GLN A 37 8.48 -14.10 2.48
N PHE A 38 8.11 -12.96 3.05
CA PHE A 38 8.61 -11.65 2.64
C PHE A 38 10.05 -11.42 3.09
N GLU A 39 10.32 -11.60 4.38
CA GLU A 39 11.63 -11.31 4.95
C GLU A 39 12.77 -12.13 4.29
N PRO A 40 12.63 -13.46 4.09
CA PRO A 40 13.64 -14.25 3.38
C PRO A 40 13.93 -13.77 1.94
N ARG A 41 12.95 -13.12 1.29
CA ARG A 41 13.09 -12.62 -0.10
C ARG A 41 13.63 -11.20 -0.15
N LEU A 42 13.17 -10.32 0.74
CA LEU A 42 13.46 -8.88 0.69
C LEU A 42 14.72 -8.50 1.49
N ALA A 43 15.00 -9.14 2.63
CA ALA A 43 16.15 -8.80 3.45
C ALA A 43 17.49 -8.90 2.69
N PRO A 44 17.76 -9.96 1.90
CA PRO A 44 19.01 -10.04 1.13
C PRO A 44 19.16 -8.92 0.08
N LEU A 45 18.03 -8.43 -0.47
CA LEU A 45 18.04 -7.31 -1.41
C LEU A 45 18.31 -5.98 -0.69
N TYR A 46 17.65 -5.76 0.45
CA TYR A 46 17.90 -4.61 1.32
C TYR A 46 19.37 -4.54 1.75
N ASP A 47 19.93 -5.63 2.26
CA ASP A 47 21.33 -5.68 2.73
C ASP A 47 22.32 -5.37 1.61
N ARG A 48 22.05 -5.87 0.39
CA ARG A 48 22.85 -5.55 -0.80
C ARG A 48 22.76 -4.07 -1.19
N LEU A 49 21.58 -3.46 -1.10
CA LEU A 49 21.40 -2.03 -1.40
C LEU A 49 22.09 -1.16 -0.35
N LYS A 50 21.95 -1.52 0.92
CA LYS A 50 22.58 -0.84 2.05
C LYS A 50 24.10 -0.91 1.98
N SER A 51 24.69 -2.10 1.78
CA SER A 51 26.15 -2.27 1.66
C SER A 51 26.76 -1.53 0.46
N ARG A 52 25.97 -1.24 -0.57
CA ARG A 52 26.39 -0.44 -1.73
C ARG A 52 26.18 1.07 -1.55
N GLY A 53 25.74 1.53 -0.37
CA GLY A 53 25.44 2.94 -0.10
C GLY A 53 24.31 3.50 -0.98
N ARG A 54 23.39 2.65 -1.44
CA ARG A 54 22.25 3.09 -2.27
C ARG A 54 21.14 3.77 -1.46
N ILE A 55 21.11 3.52 -0.16
CA ILE A 55 20.14 4.09 0.77
C ILE A 55 20.80 5.33 1.41
N PRO A 56 20.22 6.54 1.26
CA PRO A 56 20.74 7.74 1.91
C PRO A 56 20.79 7.57 3.44
N GLU A 57 21.80 8.15 4.09
CA GLU A 57 21.90 8.11 5.56
C GLU A 57 20.75 8.84 6.27
N SER A 58 20.16 9.84 5.59
CA SER A 58 19.00 10.58 6.09
C SER A 58 17.67 9.84 5.91
N ALA A 59 17.67 8.69 5.23
CA ALA A 59 16.47 7.91 5.01
C ALA A 59 16.09 7.13 6.28
N GLN A 60 14.81 7.19 6.66
CA GLN A 60 14.29 6.48 7.83
C GLN A 60 12.86 6.00 7.58
N ILE A 61 12.49 4.87 8.17
CA ILE A 61 11.11 4.39 8.18
C ILE A 61 10.56 4.51 9.59
N ILE A 62 9.44 5.19 9.73
CA ILE A 62 8.74 5.41 11.00
C ILE A 62 7.31 4.86 10.92
N PRO A 63 6.67 4.56 12.07
CA PRO A 63 5.26 4.23 12.09
C PRO A 63 4.38 5.46 11.80
N LEU A 64 3.16 5.23 11.31
CA LEU A 64 2.26 6.32 10.92
C LEU A 64 1.91 7.28 12.09
N TYR A 65 1.85 6.81 13.33
CA TYR A 65 1.55 7.69 14.48
C TYR A 65 2.67 8.71 14.79
N GLU A 66 3.87 8.55 14.22
CA GLU A 66 4.98 9.50 14.38
C GLU A 66 5.13 10.45 13.18
N ALA A 67 4.38 10.20 12.10
CA ALA A 67 4.51 10.95 10.87
C ALA A 67 3.66 12.22 10.87
N ASP A 68 4.08 13.19 10.04
CA ASP A 68 3.25 14.34 9.70
C ASP A 68 2.07 13.89 8.83
N ALA A 69 0.87 13.91 9.42
CA ALA A 69 -0.35 13.48 8.75
C ALA A 69 -0.66 14.30 7.49
N ASP A 70 -0.37 15.60 7.49
CA ASP A 70 -0.66 16.47 6.35
C ASP A 70 0.26 16.13 5.16
N GLU A 71 1.52 15.78 5.42
CA GLU A 71 2.42 15.32 4.36
C GLU A 71 2.00 13.95 3.78
N VAL A 72 1.52 13.03 4.63
CA VAL A 72 1.00 11.73 4.17
C VAL A 72 -0.26 11.93 3.32
N ILE A 73 -1.21 12.77 3.76
CA ILE A 73 -2.41 13.13 3.00
C ILE A 73 -2.02 13.74 1.65
N ARG A 74 -1.11 14.72 1.67
CA ARG A 74 -0.65 15.41 0.46
C ARG A 74 -0.05 14.44 -0.54
N LEU A 75 0.83 13.53 -0.10
CA LEU A 75 1.42 12.52 -0.98
C LEU A 75 0.36 11.54 -1.50
N HIS A 76 -0.57 11.09 -0.66
CA HIS A 76 -1.65 10.20 -1.08
C HIS A 76 -2.55 10.84 -2.13
N LEU A 77 -3.04 12.05 -1.89
CA LEU A 77 -3.89 12.76 -2.85
C LEU A 77 -3.16 13.01 -4.18
N ALA A 78 -1.85 13.30 -4.14
CA ALA A 78 -1.06 13.50 -5.33
C ALA A 78 -0.86 12.23 -6.18
N GLN A 79 -0.86 11.04 -5.56
CA GLN A 79 -0.54 9.78 -6.24
C GLN A 79 -1.77 8.90 -6.53
N LEU A 80 -2.73 8.89 -5.61
CA LEU A 80 -3.91 8.02 -5.64
C LEU A 80 -5.24 8.81 -5.65
N GLY A 81 -5.20 10.14 -5.41
CA GLY A 81 -6.40 10.94 -5.24
C GLY A 81 -7.17 10.59 -3.96
N GLY A 82 -8.49 10.78 -4.01
CA GLY A 82 -9.41 10.53 -2.90
C GLY A 82 -10.03 11.79 -2.31
N ASP A 83 -10.91 11.60 -1.32
CA ASP A 83 -11.51 12.69 -0.56
C ASP A 83 -10.61 13.08 0.63
N PRO A 84 -10.18 14.35 0.77
CA PRO A 84 -9.27 14.77 1.84
C PRO A 84 -9.84 14.55 3.25
N SER A 85 -11.14 14.78 3.45
CA SER A 85 -11.73 14.69 4.79
C SER A 85 -11.80 13.24 5.27
N THR A 86 -12.25 12.34 4.40
CA THR A 86 -12.29 10.90 4.64
C THR A 86 -10.88 10.36 4.89
N LEU A 87 -9.89 10.80 4.10
CA LEU A 87 -8.51 10.36 4.26
C LEU A 87 -7.90 10.82 5.60
N ALA A 88 -8.19 12.05 6.01
CA ALA A 88 -7.74 12.60 7.29
C ALA A 88 -8.32 11.84 8.48
N GLU A 89 -9.59 11.42 8.41
CA GLU A 89 -10.21 10.55 9.43
C GLU A 89 -9.52 9.18 9.47
N ARG A 90 -9.33 8.52 8.32
CA ARG A 90 -8.67 7.21 8.24
C ARG A 90 -7.23 7.22 8.76
N ILE A 91 -6.47 8.27 8.48
CA ILE A 91 -5.08 8.44 8.96
C ILE A 91 -5.03 8.62 10.48
N ARG A 92 -6.02 9.32 11.05
CA ARG A 92 -6.15 9.49 12.51
C ARG A 92 -6.64 8.24 13.23
N GLY A 93 -6.99 7.18 12.50
CA GLY A 93 -7.57 5.98 13.11
C GLY A 93 -9.07 6.11 13.38
N GLU A 94 -9.75 7.08 12.77
CA GLU A 94 -11.15 7.43 13.03
C GLU A 94 -12.08 6.82 11.98
N GLY A 95 -12.98 5.92 12.40
CA GLY A 95 -14.02 5.33 11.56
C GLY A 95 -13.71 3.91 11.04
N PRO A 96 -14.64 3.31 10.27
CA PRO A 96 -14.44 2.00 9.64
C PRO A 96 -13.23 2.00 8.69
N GLU A 97 -12.52 0.87 8.62
CA GLU A 97 -11.37 0.70 7.71
C GLU A 97 -10.27 1.76 7.88
N SER A 98 -10.21 2.39 9.05
CA SER A 98 -9.14 3.33 9.37
C SER A 98 -7.78 2.64 9.34
N PHE A 99 -6.78 3.36 8.86
CA PHE A 99 -5.43 2.85 8.85
C PHE A 99 -4.97 2.61 10.28
N SER A 100 -4.24 1.52 10.47
CA SER A 100 -3.63 1.25 11.75
C SER A 100 -2.35 2.06 11.89
N PRO A 101 -2.26 2.99 12.86
CA PRO A 101 -1.06 3.80 13.01
C PRO A 101 0.20 2.97 13.33
N ARG A 102 0.02 1.74 13.84
CA ARG A 102 1.11 0.83 14.20
C ARG A 102 1.53 -0.14 13.09
N TYR A 103 0.65 -0.48 12.14
CA TYR A 103 1.01 -1.35 10.99
C TYR A 103 1.58 -0.53 9.84
N SER A 104 0.99 0.64 9.61
CA SER A 104 1.38 1.52 8.52
C SER A 104 2.81 2.04 8.72
N ARG A 105 3.54 2.18 7.62
CA ARG A 105 4.95 2.60 7.60
C ARG A 105 5.12 3.79 6.69
N ILE A 106 5.87 4.77 7.13
CA ILE A 106 6.13 6.01 6.42
C ILE A 106 7.63 6.12 6.18
N LEU A 107 8.03 6.32 4.93
CA LEU A 107 9.40 6.55 4.54
C LEU A 107 9.67 8.05 4.49
N LEU A 108 10.65 8.47 5.28
CA LEU A 108 11.19 9.83 5.25
C LEU A 108 12.56 9.85 4.58
N VAL A 109 12.85 10.91 3.83
CA VAL A 109 14.19 11.27 3.35
C VAL A 109 14.38 12.76 3.61
N ASP A 110 15.48 13.12 4.29
CA ASP A 110 15.76 14.49 4.74
C ASP A 110 14.58 15.12 5.52
N GLY A 111 13.88 14.29 6.30
CA GLY A 111 12.74 14.68 7.12
C GLY A 111 11.40 14.82 6.37
N ARG A 112 11.34 14.56 5.06
CA ARG A 112 10.12 14.66 4.25
C ARG A 112 9.51 13.31 3.95
N VAL A 113 8.17 13.21 3.95
CA VAL A 113 7.45 12.02 3.52
C VAL A 113 7.61 11.82 2.02
N VAL A 114 8.25 10.70 1.64
CA VAL A 114 8.49 10.31 0.24
C VAL A 114 7.94 8.92 -0.09
N GLY A 115 7.29 8.26 0.86
CA GLY A 115 6.59 7.02 0.60
C GLY A 115 5.86 6.50 1.83
N PHE A 116 4.94 5.57 1.62
CA PHE A 116 4.21 4.92 2.69
C PHE A 116 3.64 3.58 2.27
N ILE A 117 3.36 2.74 3.27
CA ILE A 117 2.41 1.63 3.20
C ILE A 117 1.33 1.91 4.24
N LEU A 118 0.09 2.07 3.80
CA LEU A 118 -1.07 2.27 4.65
C LEU A 118 -1.93 1.01 4.65
N ALA A 119 -2.16 0.47 5.85
CA ALA A 119 -2.89 -0.77 6.03
C ALA A 119 -3.86 -0.69 7.21
N HIS A 120 -4.98 -1.37 7.10
CA HIS A 120 -5.93 -1.58 8.20
C HIS A 120 -6.04 -3.07 8.53
N ARG A 121 -6.52 -3.36 9.75
CA ARG A 121 -6.72 -4.75 10.19
C ARG A 121 -8.10 -5.23 9.76
N ALA A 122 -8.15 -6.33 9.01
CA ALA A 122 -9.40 -6.97 8.60
C ALA A 122 -9.80 -8.10 9.55
N SER A 123 -8.83 -8.81 10.14
CA SER A 123 -9.07 -9.88 11.12
C SER A 123 -7.94 -9.94 12.15
N ARG A 124 -7.96 -10.94 13.04
CA ARG A 124 -6.87 -11.14 14.02
C ARG A 124 -5.49 -11.29 13.37
N ASP A 125 -5.41 -11.94 12.22
CA ASP A 125 -4.16 -12.32 11.54
C ASP A 125 -4.06 -11.83 10.10
N VAL A 126 -5.02 -11.03 9.63
CA VAL A 126 -5.04 -10.45 8.29
C VAL A 126 -5.08 -8.93 8.36
N ALA A 127 -4.20 -8.28 7.60
CA ALA A 127 -4.25 -6.85 7.32
C ALA A 127 -4.47 -6.61 5.82
N HIS A 128 -5.30 -5.62 5.51
CA HIS A 128 -5.50 -5.12 4.16
C HIS A 128 -4.55 -3.96 3.92
N VAL A 129 -3.74 -4.04 2.87
CA VAL A 129 -2.90 -2.93 2.40
C VAL A 129 -3.71 -2.18 1.36
N ASP A 130 -4.13 -0.97 1.71
CA ASP A 130 -4.98 -0.15 0.83
C ASP A 130 -4.14 0.74 -0.07
N ALA A 131 -2.94 1.12 0.38
CA ALA A 131 -2.04 1.96 -0.38
C ALA A 131 -0.59 1.60 -0.10
N ASP A 132 0.18 1.47 -1.17
CA ASP A 132 1.64 1.38 -1.18
C ASP A 132 2.11 2.43 -2.18
N VAL A 133 2.80 3.47 -1.70
CA VAL A 133 3.17 4.62 -2.52
C VAL A 133 4.62 4.96 -2.26
N VAL A 134 5.35 5.18 -3.35
CA VAL A 134 6.69 5.76 -3.34
C VAL A 134 6.69 6.95 -4.29
N ASP A 135 7.31 8.04 -3.86
CA ASP A 135 7.54 9.22 -4.69
C ASP A 135 8.15 8.80 -6.04
N PRO A 136 7.65 9.32 -7.17
CA PRO A 136 8.10 8.92 -8.50
C PRO A 136 9.62 8.95 -8.71
N THR A 137 10.34 9.85 -8.03
CA THR A 137 11.79 9.97 -8.14
C THR A 137 12.57 8.82 -7.49
N LEU A 138 11.92 8.02 -6.63
CA LEU A 138 12.50 6.92 -5.87
C LEU A 138 11.98 5.53 -6.29
N ARG A 139 11.09 5.47 -7.29
CA ARG A 139 10.52 4.21 -7.79
C ARG A 139 11.54 3.32 -8.48
N GLY A 140 11.25 2.02 -8.55
CA GLY A 140 12.17 1.00 -9.07
C GLY A 140 13.46 0.82 -8.25
N GLY A 141 13.55 1.46 -7.09
CA GLY A 141 14.76 1.52 -6.27
C GLY A 141 14.63 0.84 -4.90
N TRP A 142 15.45 1.30 -3.97
CA TRP A 142 15.55 0.76 -2.61
C TRP A 142 14.32 1.06 -1.73
N ALA A 143 13.61 2.16 -2.02
CA ALA A 143 12.53 2.68 -1.19
C ALA A 143 11.42 1.66 -0.97
N ASN A 144 10.91 1.09 -2.06
CA ASN A 144 9.84 0.11 -2.02
C ASN A 144 10.25 -1.20 -1.32
N ILE A 145 11.46 -1.69 -1.61
CA ILE A 145 12.00 -2.90 -0.96
C ILE A 145 12.07 -2.70 0.56
N TRP A 146 12.58 -1.56 1.00
CA TRP A 146 12.73 -1.28 2.42
C TRP A 146 11.36 -1.05 3.10
N LEU A 147 10.45 -0.31 2.47
CA LEU A 147 9.08 -0.12 2.96
C LEU A 147 8.36 -1.46 3.17
N LYS A 148 8.36 -2.34 2.16
CA LYS A 148 7.71 -3.65 2.25
C LYS A 148 8.34 -4.52 3.34
N LEU A 149 9.67 -4.49 3.48
CA LEU A 149 10.37 -5.23 4.53
C LEU A 149 9.97 -4.74 5.94
N GLU A 150 9.99 -3.43 6.18
CA GLU A 150 9.64 -2.87 7.49
C GLU A 150 8.14 -2.97 7.81
N ALA A 151 7.27 -2.87 6.81
CA ALA A 151 5.84 -3.11 6.99
C ALA A 151 5.57 -4.57 7.37
N THR A 152 6.26 -5.52 6.72
CA THR A 152 6.18 -6.95 7.03
C THR A 152 6.63 -7.23 8.47
N ARG A 153 7.82 -6.76 8.85
CA ARG A 153 8.36 -6.94 10.21
C ARG A 153 7.43 -6.35 11.26
N GLY A 154 6.93 -5.14 11.00
CA GLY A 154 5.95 -4.47 11.84
C GLY A 154 4.67 -5.27 12.05
N ALA A 155 4.12 -5.79 10.97
CA ALA A 155 2.88 -6.55 10.99
C ALA A 155 3.06 -7.92 11.68
N LEU A 156 4.15 -8.63 11.41
CA LEU A 156 4.50 -9.90 12.08
C LEU A 156 4.61 -9.74 13.60
N ASN A 157 5.29 -8.69 14.06
CA ASN A 157 5.43 -8.37 15.49
C ASN A 157 4.07 -8.11 16.19
N LEU A 158 3.04 -7.82 15.43
CA LEU A 158 1.67 -7.55 15.91
C LEU A 158 0.71 -8.71 15.62
N GLY A 159 1.25 -9.88 15.24
CA GLY A 159 0.51 -11.13 15.04
C GLY A 159 -0.22 -11.23 13.70
N ILE A 160 0.03 -10.33 12.76
CA ILE A 160 -0.47 -10.47 11.38
C ILE A 160 0.33 -11.55 10.67
N LYS A 161 -0.35 -12.38 9.90
CA LYS A 161 0.23 -13.46 9.09
C LYS A 161 0.11 -13.20 7.60
N LYS A 162 -0.90 -12.44 7.18
CA LYS A 162 -1.19 -12.21 5.76
C LYS A 162 -1.43 -10.74 5.45
N PHE A 163 -0.94 -10.32 4.29
CA PHE A 163 -1.44 -9.13 3.62
C PHE A 163 -2.42 -9.51 2.51
N VAL A 164 -3.50 -8.76 2.43
CA VAL A 164 -4.42 -8.75 1.29
C VAL A 164 -4.34 -7.39 0.66
N PHE A 165 -4.25 -7.33 -0.67
CA PHE A 165 -4.26 -6.06 -1.38
C PHE A 165 -4.81 -6.25 -2.79
N THR A 166 -5.14 -5.11 -3.40
CA THR A 166 -5.71 -5.06 -4.73
C THR A 166 -4.77 -4.25 -5.61
N THR A 167 -4.48 -4.74 -6.81
CA THR A 167 -3.73 -4.00 -7.83
C THR A 167 -4.61 -3.80 -9.05
N PHE A 168 -4.43 -2.67 -9.74
CA PHE A 168 -5.07 -2.39 -11.02
C PHE A 168 -4.01 -2.36 -12.11
N ASP A 169 -4.35 -2.78 -13.33
CA ASP A 169 -3.38 -2.95 -14.43
C ASP A 169 -2.54 -1.69 -14.74
N HIS A 170 -3.08 -0.50 -14.44
CA HIS A 170 -2.41 0.77 -14.69
C HIS A 170 -1.43 1.21 -13.58
N TYR A 171 -1.41 0.53 -12.42
CA TYR A 171 -0.45 0.78 -11.34
C TYR A 171 0.69 -0.22 -11.42
N THR A 172 1.65 0.03 -12.32
CA THR A 172 2.80 -0.86 -12.56
C THR A 172 4.02 -0.57 -11.66
N ASP A 173 3.87 0.36 -10.71
CA ASP A 173 5.01 1.03 -10.07
C ASP A 173 4.98 0.99 -8.52
N THR A 174 4.18 0.07 -7.97
CA THR A 174 4.17 -0.31 -6.54
C THR A 174 4.81 -1.67 -6.33
#